data_AF-A0A955B1Z3-F1
#
_entry.id   AF-A0A955B1Z3-F1
#
_cell.length_a   1.000
_cell.length_b   1.000
_cell.length_c   1.000
_cell.angle_alpha   90.00
_cell.angle_beta   90.00
_cell.angle_gamma   90.00
#
_symmetry.space_group_name_H-M   'P 1'
#
loop_
_entity.id
_entity.type
_entity.pdbx_description
1 polymer ?
#
loop_
_entity_poly.entity_id
_entity_poly.type
_entity_poly.pdbx_seq_one_letter_code
_entity_poly.pdbx_strand_id
1 'polypeptide(L)'
;QMDIDDGWWGYNYPKNIEKQCVPRLMIAGTATGLRSFCDANGEFTQDDRRVFALRPRDESDLWYVLGLLNCPLLNYLFRSLARPKDNGFYDIEKQFIAPLPIPKATKAQKKKVGGLAQRLQTLHTARRDSVAKLQRRIDSPQCVADARRAEWLWADVDPNYVKQFAAAGLSARERTTWTKGEIARRLESHYEEIAAHLRPRVSVHVQADDDALILLVDTTPVLAKYGLEPAEAQYLAALWRQILRGVNITSKFTAEKLVAKLLDLRTTSDLGLRQAILALDAEIQVQDCDIDNAEREINALIYQLYDLTGEEISLVESQQ
;
A
#
# COMPACT_ATOMS: atom_id res chain seq x y z
N GLN A 1 -15.65 -14.80 42.81
CA GLN A 1 -15.53 -14.37 44.21
C GLN A 1 -15.24 -12.89 44.16
N MET A 2 -16.15 -12.06 44.68
CA MET A 2 -16.27 -10.63 44.38
C MET A 2 -15.61 -9.78 45.48
N ASP A 3 -14.59 -10.31 46.15
CA ASP A 3 -14.00 -9.75 47.36
C ASP A 3 -12.48 -9.87 47.33
N ILE A 4 -11.85 -9.15 46.40
CA ILE A 4 -10.41 -8.87 46.49
C ILE A 4 -10.30 -7.35 46.62
N ASP A 5 -10.24 -6.90 47.88
CA ASP A 5 -9.88 -5.56 48.40
C ASP A 5 -10.88 -4.39 48.33
N ASP A 6 -10.64 -3.41 49.22
CA ASP A 6 -11.37 -2.17 49.56
C ASP A 6 -11.63 -1.19 48.39
N GLY A 7 -11.39 -1.61 47.16
CA GLY A 7 -11.60 -0.83 45.93
C GLY A 7 -13.01 -1.01 45.36
N TRP A 8 -14.04 -0.51 46.05
CA TRP A 8 -15.45 -0.55 45.57
C TRP A 8 -15.68 0.05 44.18
N TRP A 9 -14.72 0.85 43.69
CA TRP A 9 -14.67 1.46 42.36
C TRP A 9 -13.99 0.58 41.29
N GLY A 10 -13.39 -0.54 41.69
CA GLY A 10 -12.70 -1.49 40.84
C GLY A 10 -13.66 -2.44 40.12
N TYR A 11 -13.33 -2.80 38.88
CA TYR A 11 -14.09 -3.80 38.13
C TYR A 11 -14.04 -5.16 38.84
N ASN A 12 -15.19 -5.83 38.90
CA ASN A 12 -15.45 -7.09 39.62
C ASN A 12 -14.62 -8.31 39.16
N TYR A 13 -13.85 -8.22 38.07
CA TYR A 13 -12.79 -9.17 37.73
C TYR A 13 -11.80 -8.54 36.73
N PRO A 14 -10.51 -8.91 36.77
CA PRO A 14 -9.53 -8.47 35.78
C PRO A 14 -9.92 -9.02 34.41
N LYS A 15 -10.22 -8.13 33.46
CA LYS A 15 -10.73 -8.43 32.10
C LYS A 15 -9.65 -8.99 31.18
N ASN A 16 -8.92 -10.02 31.63
CA ASN A 16 -7.70 -10.52 31.01
C ASN A 16 -6.63 -9.43 30.78
N ILE A 17 -6.63 -8.35 31.59
CA ILE A 17 -5.72 -7.20 31.43
C ILE A 17 -4.26 -7.65 31.53
N GLU A 18 -3.98 -8.59 32.44
CA GLU A 18 -2.68 -9.22 32.62
C GLU A 18 -2.21 -9.99 31.38
N LYS A 19 -3.12 -10.45 30.52
CA LYS A 19 -2.80 -11.10 29.25
C LYS A 19 -2.56 -10.09 28.13
N GLN A 20 -2.81 -8.81 28.37
CA GLN A 20 -2.60 -7.72 27.41
C GLN A 20 -1.21 -7.08 27.53
N CYS A 21 -0.49 -7.25 28.64
CA CYS A 21 0.84 -6.63 28.82
C CYS A 21 2.00 -7.64 28.70
N VAL A 22 1.91 -8.59 27.76
CA VAL A 22 2.92 -9.63 27.53
C VAL A 22 3.30 -9.73 26.06
N PRO A 23 4.53 -10.18 25.74
CA PRO A 23 4.98 -10.40 24.36
C PRO A 23 4.01 -11.27 23.58
N ARG A 24 3.60 -10.82 22.39
CA ARG A 24 2.67 -11.55 21.53
C ARG A 24 2.79 -11.14 20.07
N LEU A 25 2.17 -11.93 19.20
CA LEU A 25 1.87 -11.50 17.84
C LEU A 25 0.45 -10.92 17.82
N MET A 26 0.29 -9.83 17.10
CA MET A 26 -0.99 -9.21 16.82
C MET A 26 -1.32 -9.46 15.35
N ILE A 27 -2.52 -9.92 15.06
CA ILE A 27 -2.97 -10.23 13.70
C ILE A 27 -4.31 -9.55 13.40
N ALA A 28 -4.44 -8.98 12.20
CA ALA A 28 -5.72 -8.41 11.75
C ALA A 28 -6.80 -9.49 11.69
N GLY A 29 -8.04 -9.16 12.05
CA GLY A 29 -9.19 -10.05 11.99
C GLY A 29 -9.92 -10.01 10.65
N THR A 30 -9.77 -8.94 9.87
CA THR A 30 -10.24 -8.86 8.48
C THR A 30 -9.21 -8.14 7.63
N ALA A 31 -8.64 -8.82 6.64
CA ALA A 31 -7.67 -8.25 5.70
C ALA A 31 -7.64 -9.05 4.39
N THR A 32 -6.92 -8.57 3.38
CA THR A 32 -6.74 -9.26 2.08
C THR A 32 -5.81 -10.47 2.16
N GLY A 33 -5.26 -10.76 3.34
CA GLY A 33 -4.34 -11.84 3.63
C GLY A 33 -3.89 -11.76 5.08
N LEU A 34 -3.07 -12.71 5.53
CA LEU A 34 -2.47 -12.67 6.86
C LEU A 34 -1.64 -11.37 7.01
N ARG A 35 -1.89 -10.63 8.08
CA ARG A 35 -1.19 -9.37 8.41
C ARG A 35 -0.89 -9.37 9.90
N SER A 36 0.36 -9.65 10.25
CA SER A 36 0.77 -9.79 11.64
C SER A 36 2.02 -8.98 11.98
N PHE A 37 2.13 -8.54 13.23
CA PHE A 37 3.33 -7.93 13.79
C PHE A 37 3.59 -8.45 15.20
N CYS A 38 4.83 -8.35 15.67
CA CYS A 38 5.20 -8.67 17.03
C CYS A 38 5.07 -7.44 17.93
N ASP A 39 4.21 -7.54 18.94
CA ASP A 39 4.16 -6.64 20.08
C ASP A 39 5.06 -7.21 21.18
N ALA A 40 6.37 -6.94 21.08
CA ALA A 40 7.37 -7.51 21.96
C ALA A 40 7.27 -6.98 23.40
N ASN A 41 6.68 -5.79 23.60
CA ASN A 41 6.58 -5.13 24.90
C ASN A 41 5.17 -5.21 25.51
N GLY A 42 4.18 -5.72 24.77
CA GLY A 42 2.78 -5.74 25.23
C GLY A 42 2.14 -4.33 25.26
N GLU A 43 2.57 -3.44 24.36
CA GLU A 43 2.14 -2.04 24.32
C GLU A 43 0.77 -1.85 23.66
N PHE A 44 0.29 -2.83 22.89
CA PHE A 44 -0.93 -2.69 22.09
C PHE A 44 -2.07 -3.57 22.60
N THR A 45 -3.19 -3.00 22.98
CA THR A 45 -4.38 -3.79 23.37
C THR A 45 -5.13 -4.31 22.15
N GLN A 46 -5.51 -5.59 22.18
CA GLN A 46 -6.41 -6.16 21.16
C GLN A 46 -7.85 -5.70 21.36
N ASP A 47 -8.59 -5.50 20.27
CA ASP A 47 -10.05 -5.44 20.31
C ASP A 47 -10.59 -6.84 19.98
N ASP A 48 -11.62 -7.30 20.68
CA ASP A 48 -12.15 -8.67 20.53
C ASP A 48 -12.83 -8.95 19.19
N ARG A 49 -12.76 -8.00 18.24
CA ARG A 49 -13.50 -8.02 16.97
C ARG A 49 -12.65 -7.84 15.72
N ARG A 50 -11.50 -7.16 15.79
CA ARG A 50 -10.74 -6.75 14.59
C ARG A 50 -9.25 -7.02 14.68
N VAL A 51 -8.68 -7.26 15.87
CA VAL A 51 -7.28 -7.63 16.05
C VAL A 51 -7.18 -8.74 17.08
N PHE A 52 -6.53 -9.84 16.73
CA PHE A 52 -6.37 -10.99 17.63
C PHE A 52 -4.92 -11.12 18.10
N ALA A 53 -4.73 -11.65 19.31
CA ALA A 53 -3.43 -12.03 19.85
C ALA A 53 -3.13 -13.51 19.57
N LEU A 54 -1.96 -13.78 19.01
CA LEU A 54 -1.39 -15.11 18.85
C LEU A 54 -0.15 -15.23 19.74
N ARG A 55 0.00 -16.38 20.41
CA ARG A 55 1.18 -16.70 21.20
C ARG A 55 1.67 -18.10 20.85
N PRO A 56 2.94 -18.26 20.46
CA PRO A 56 3.55 -19.58 20.40
C PRO A 56 3.60 -20.19 21.81
N ARG A 57 3.72 -21.52 21.88
CA ARG A 57 3.88 -22.22 23.15
C ARG A 57 5.21 -21.86 23.83
N ASP A 58 6.25 -21.70 23.02
CA ASP A 58 7.57 -21.26 23.45
C ASP A 58 7.76 -19.81 22.98
N GLU A 59 8.00 -18.88 23.91
CA GLU A 59 8.19 -17.47 23.59
C GLU A 59 9.40 -17.24 22.67
N SER A 60 10.40 -18.12 22.68
CA SER A 60 11.55 -18.03 21.77
C SER A 60 11.18 -18.27 20.30
N ASP A 61 9.99 -18.80 20.01
CA ASP A 61 9.47 -19.00 18.65
C ASP A 61 8.68 -17.78 18.12
N LEU A 62 8.54 -16.70 18.91
CA LEU A 62 7.68 -15.57 18.57
C LEU A 62 8.01 -14.96 17.20
N TRP A 63 9.28 -14.60 17.00
CA TRP A 63 9.76 -14.04 15.73
C TRP A 63 9.79 -15.07 14.60
N TYR A 64 10.02 -16.35 14.92
CA TYR A 64 9.96 -17.41 13.91
C TYR A 64 8.54 -17.56 13.34
N VAL A 65 7.54 -17.63 14.22
CA VAL A 65 6.13 -17.71 13.82
C VAL A 65 5.70 -16.44 13.09
N LEU A 66 6.19 -15.26 13.48
CA LEU A 66 5.93 -14.01 12.74
C LEU A 66 6.39 -14.12 11.28
N GLY A 67 7.61 -14.62 11.05
CA GLY A 67 8.15 -14.80 9.71
C GLY A 67 7.27 -15.71 8.86
N LEU A 68 6.80 -16.82 9.42
CA LEU A 68 5.90 -17.73 8.73
C LEU A 68 4.54 -17.07 8.39
N LEU A 69 3.92 -16.38 9.34
CA LEU A 69 2.58 -15.80 9.16
C LEU A 69 2.52 -14.69 8.11
N ASN A 70 3.63 -13.98 7.89
CA ASN A 70 3.71 -12.94 6.85
C ASN A 70 4.30 -13.46 5.53
N CYS A 71 4.60 -14.76 5.41
CA CYS A 71 5.14 -15.37 4.21
C CYS A 71 4.03 -15.65 3.17
N PRO A 72 4.32 -15.56 1.85
CA PRO A 72 3.33 -15.82 0.80
C PRO A 72 2.73 -17.23 0.88
N LEU A 73 3.52 -18.23 1.28
CA LEU A 73 3.06 -19.61 1.42
C LEU A 73 1.93 -19.75 2.44
N LEU A 74 2.09 -19.22 3.66
CA LEU A 74 1.00 -19.31 4.65
C LEU A 74 -0.18 -18.45 4.26
N ASN A 75 0.03 -17.34 3.56
CA ASN A 75 -1.07 -16.54 3.02
C ASN A 75 -1.85 -17.31 1.93
N TYR A 76 -1.16 -18.03 1.04
CA TYR A 76 -1.75 -18.90 0.03
C TYR A 76 -2.60 -20.01 0.67
N LEU A 77 -2.03 -20.73 1.65
CA LEU A 77 -2.75 -21.77 2.39
C LEU A 77 -3.92 -21.21 3.19
N PHE A 78 -3.76 -20.05 3.81
CA PHE A 78 -4.85 -19.38 4.53
C PHE A 78 -6.02 -19.06 3.59
N ARG A 79 -5.74 -18.52 2.39
CA ARG A 79 -6.79 -18.16 1.41
C ARG A 79 -7.58 -19.36 0.90
N SER A 80 -7.00 -20.57 0.88
CA SER A 80 -7.73 -21.80 0.50
C SER A 80 -8.63 -22.34 1.62
N LEU A 81 -8.36 -21.96 2.88
CA LEU A 81 -9.14 -22.36 4.06
C LEU A 81 -10.19 -21.33 4.46
N ALA A 82 -9.89 -20.05 4.28
CA ALA A 82 -10.68 -18.94 4.81
C ALA A 82 -11.92 -18.60 3.97
N ARG A 83 -12.94 -18.03 4.62
CA ARG A 83 -14.13 -17.53 3.93
C ARG A 83 -13.82 -16.19 3.25
N PRO A 84 -14.02 -16.07 1.92
CA PRO A 84 -13.85 -14.80 1.23
C PRO A 84 -14.98 -13.83 1.61
N LYS A 85 -14.62 -12.54 1.63
CA LYS A 85 -15.50 -11.37 1.72
C LYS A 85 -15.39 -10.53 0.46
N ASP A 86 -16.25 -9.54 0.33
CA ASP A 86 -16.23 -8.58 -0.77
C ASP A 86 -14.86 -7.93 -0.95
N ASN A 87 -14.52 -7.60 -2.20
CA ASN A 87 -13.28 -6.92 -2.60
C ASN A 87 -11.98 -7.66 -2.21
N GLY A 88 -12.02 -8.99 -2.08
CA GLY A 88 -10.84 -9.82 -1.82
C GLY A 88 -10.35 -9.80 -0.38
N PHE A 89 -11.20 -9.40 0.57
CA PHE A 89 -10.96 -9.52 2.00
C PHE A 89 -11.29 -10.93 2.51
N TYR A 90 -10.76 -11.29 3.67
CA TYR A 90 -11.00 -12.56 4.35
C TYR A 90 -11.17 -12.35 5.85
N ASP A 91 -11.95 -13.23 6.48
CA ASP A 91 -11.96 -13.34 7.94
C ASP A 91 -10.78 -14.18 8.43
N ILE A 92 -9.96 -13.58 9.29
CA ILE A 92 -8.74 -14.18 9.85
C ILE A 92 -9.07 -14.64 11.27
N GLU A 93 -9.87 -15.70 11.36
CA GLU A 93 -10.32 -16.28 12.62
C GLU A 93 -9.49 -17.51 13.02
N LYS A 94 -9.54 -17.87 14.31
CA LYS A 94 -8.82 -19.01 14.88
C LYS A 94 -8.95 -20.30 14.05
N GLN A 95 -10.14 -20.61 13.54
CA GLN A 95 -10.40 -21.85 12.80
C GLN A 95 -9.67 -21.93 11.45
N PHE A 96 -9.23 -20.79 10.89
CA PHE A 96 -8.49 -20.72 9.63
C PHE A 96 -6.98 -20.58 9.84
N ILE A 97 -6.55 -20.08 11.02
CA ILE A 97 -5.14 -19.95 11.38
C ILE A 97 -4.62 -21.24 12.04
N ALA A 98 -5.40 -21.84 12.96
CA ALA A 98 -4.97 -23.00 13.73
C ALA A 98 -4.56 -24.23 12.89
N PRO A 99 -5.17 -24.49 11.70
CA PRO A 99 -4.74 -25.58 10.83
C PRO A 99 -3.47 -25.31 10.01
N LEU A 100 -2.96 -24.07 9.99
CA LEU A 100 -1.80 -23.72 9.16
C LEU A 100 -0.57 -24.53 9.61
N PRO A 101 0.16 -25.18 8.69
CA PRO A 101 1.28 -26.03 9.04
C PRO A 101 2.45 -25.17 9.53
N ILE A 102 3.02 -25.52 10.68
CA ILE A 102 4.27 -24.94 11.19
C ILE A 102 5.38 -25.99 11.03
N PRO A 103 6.40 -25.76 10.19
CA PRO A 103 7.38 -26.78 9.87
C PRO A 103 8.33 -26.96 11.05
N LYS A 104 8.82 -28.18 11.20
CA LYS A 104 9.88 -28.47 12.16
C LYS A 104 11.16 -27.79 11.66
N ALA A 105 11.78 -27.01 12.53
CA ALA A 105 13.01 -26.30 12.22
C ALA A 105 13.98 -26.41 13.40
N THR A 106 15.27 -26.49 13.08
CA THR A 106 16.36 -26.44 14.08
C THR A 106 16.39 -25.06 14.76
N LYS A 107 17.02 -24.97 15.94
CA LYS A 107 17.22 -23.69 16.64
C LYS A 107 17.92 -22.65 15.77
N ALA A 108 18.90 -23.08 14.96
CA ALA A 108 19.62 -22.19 14.05
C ALA A 108 18.72 -21.63 12.94
N GLN A 109 17.89 -22.48 12.32
CA GLN A 109 16.92 -22.06 11.30
C GLN A 109 15.87 -21.10 11.87
N LYS A 110 15.30 -21.43 13.04
CA LYS A 110 14.34 -20.56 13.74
C LYS A 110 14.94 -19.19 14.04
N LYS A 111 16.18 -19.14 14.53
CA LYS A 111 16.89 -17.89 14.79
C LYS A 111 17.11 -17.08 13.51
N LYS A 112 17.45 -17.73 12.39
CA LYS A 112 17.67 -17.06 11.10
C LYS A 112 16.37 -16.41 10.58
N VAL A 113 15.29 -17.18 10.51
CA VAL A 113 13.97 -16.67 10.08
C VAL A 113 13.47 -15.59 11.04
N GLY A 114 13.60 -15.79 12.36
CA GLY A 114 13.19 -14.79 13.35
C GLY A 114 13.97 -13.48 13.25
N GLY A 115 15.29 -13.54 13.00
CA GLY A 115 16.10 -12.34 12.79
C GLY A 115 15.67 -11.55 11.54
N LEU A 116 15.33 -12.24 10.44
CA LEU A 116 14.80 -11.59 9.24
C LEU A 116 13.41 -11.00 9.47
N ALA A 117 12.53 -11.70 10.20
CA ALA A 117 11.21 -11.19 10.56
C ALA A 117 11.31 -9.92 11.42
N GLN A 118 12.25 -9.89 12.37
CA GLN A 118 12.53 -8.70 13.18
C GLN A 118 13.06 -7.53 12.34
N ARG A 119 13.97 -7.82 11.40
CA ARG A 119 14.48 -6.84 10.44
C ARG A 119 13.35 -6.27 9.59
N LEU A 120 12.50 -7.11 9.02
CA LEU A 120 11.35 -6.69 8.21
C LEU A 120 10.38 -5.82 9.00
N GLN A 121 10.04 -6.19 10.24
CA GLN A 121 9.18 -5.35 11.08
C GLN A 121 9.81 -3.97 11.34
N THR A 122 11.13 -3.91 11.54
CA THR A 122 11.86 -2.64 11.71
C THR A 122 11.78 -1.79 10.43
N LEU A 123 12.03 -2.40 9.27
CA LEU A 123 11.98 -1.72 7.97
C LEU A 123 10.57 -1.20 7.68
N HIS A 124 9.53 -2.02 7.83
CA HIS A 124 8.14 -1.57 7.63
C HIS A 124 7.73 -0.46 8.61
N THR A 125 8.22 -0.49 9.85
CA THR A 125 7.98 0.57 10.84
C THR A 125 8.63 1.88 10.39
N ALA A 126 9.92 1.85 10.02
CA ALA A 126 10.64 3.02 9.51
C ALA A 126 9.98 3.59 8.24
N ARG A 127 9.56 2.71 7.32
CA ARG A 127 8.84 3.07 6.10
C ARG A 127 7.51 3.76 6.38
N ARG A 128 6.69 3.18 7.26
CA ARG A 128 5.41 3.78 7.70
C ARG A 128 5.64 5.18 8.24
N ASP A 129 6.64 5.36 9.10
CA ASP A 129 6.93 6.64 9.73
C ASP A 129 7.43 7.68 8.73
N SER A 130 8.23 7.26 7.74
CA SER A 130 8.71 8.12 6.65
C SER A 130 7.58 8.57 5.74
N VAL A 131 6.68 7.66 5.34
CA VAL A 131 5.46 7.99 4.59
C VAL A 131 4.58 8.98 5.36
N ALA A 132 4.38 8.77 6.65
CA ALA A 132 3.60 9.69 7.48
C ALA A 132 4.28 11.06 7.65
N LYS A 133 5.62 11.10 7.76
CA LYS A 133 6.41 12.34 7.78
C LYS A 133 6.34 13.11 6.46
N LEU A 134 6.34 12.41 5.34
CA LEU A 134 6.18 12.98 4.00
C LEU A 134 4.79 13.58 3.82
N GLN A 135 3.74 12.82 4.15
CA GLN A 135 2.36 13.30 4.08
C GLN A 135 2.15 14.57 4.91
N ARG A 136 2.65 14.61 6.16
CA ARG A 136 2.57 15.80 7.02
C ARG A 136 3.21 17.05 6.41
N ARG A 137 4.28 16.91 5.61
CA ARG A 137 4.93 18.04 4.92
C ARG A 137 4.10 18.54 3.75
N ILE A 138 3.57 17.60 2.95
CA ILE A 138 2.67 17.91 1.84
C ILE A 138 1.39 18.60 2.36
N ASP A 139 0.87 18.16 3.51
CA ASP A 139 -0.33 18.72 4.12
C ASP A 139 -0.10 20.00 4.92
N SER A 140 1.15 20.42 5.08
CA SER A 140 1.50 21.59 5.88
C SER A 140 0.95 22.89 5.27
N PRO A 141 0.78 23.95 6.08
CA PRO A 141 0.39 25.28 5.58
C PRO A 141 1.41 25.92 4.63
N GLN A 142 2.62 25.37 4.53
CA GLN A 142 3.68 25.84 3.62
C GLN A 142 3.50 25.28 2.20
N CYS A 143 2.56 24.36 1.99
CA CYS A 143 2.15 23.87 0.68
C CYS A 143 0.77 24.42 0.31
N VAL A 144 0.63 24.96 -0.89
CA VAL A 144 -0.65 25.46 -1.43
C VAL A 144 -1.20 24.50 -2.49
N ALA A 145 -2.50 24.57 -2.76
CA ALA A 145 -3.13 23.79 -3.83
C ALA A 145 -2.57 24.24 -5.19
N ASP A 146 -2.25 23.26 -6.04
CA ASP A 146 -1.78 23.45 -7.42
C ASP A 146 -2.50 22.45 -8.34
N ALA A 147 -3.81 22.32 -8.14
CA ALA A 147 -4.63 21.41 -8.92
C ALA A 147 -4.52 21.75 -10.41
N ARG A 148 -4.13 20.76 -11.21
CA ARG A 148 -4.00 20.86 -12.66
C ARG A 148 -5.29 20.43 -13.33
N ARG A 149 -5.55 20.95 -14.52
CA ARG A 149 -6.65 20.47 -15.37
C ARG A 149 -6.16 19.45 -16.37
N ALA A 150 -7.06 18.67 -16.96
CA ALA A 150 -6.70 17.59 -17.88
C ALA A 150 -5.90 18.09 -19.10
N GLU A 151 -6.12 19.33 -19.55
CA GLU A 151 -5.33 19.94 -20.63
C GLU A 151 -3.83 20.10 -20.31
N TRP A 152 -3.44 20.02 -19.02
CA TRP A 152 -2.04 19.98 -18.62
C TRP A 152 -1.37 18.65 -19.02
N LEU A 153 -2.11 17.54 -18.99
CA LEU A 153 -1.63 16.24 -19.47
C LEU A 153 -1.80 16.13 -21.00
N TRP A 154 -2.94 16.58 -21.52
CA TRP A 154 -3.34 16.32 -22.90
C TRP A 154 -3.75 17.61 -23.62
N ALA A 155 -2.89 18.12 -24.51
CA ALA A 155 -3.19 19.35 -25.24
C ALA A 155 -4.43 19.22 -26.15
N ASP A 156 -4.81 18.02 -26.55
CA ASP A 156 -5.96 17.78 -27.42
C ASP A 156 -7.31 17.93 -26.70
N VAL A 157 -7.32 18.06 -25.37
CA VAL A 157 -8.52 18.41 -24.59
C VAL A 157 -8.58 19.90 -24.20
N ASP A 158 -7.61 20.70 -24.65
CA ASP A 158 -7.63 22.15 -24.44
C ASP A 158 -8.86 22.79 -25.12
N PRO A 159 -9.68 23.58 -24.40
CA PRO A 159 -10.87 24.18 -24.97
C PRO A 159 -10.62 25.12 -26.15
N ASN A 160 -9.48 25.82 -26.22
CA ASN A 160 -9.15 26.70 -27.33
C ASN A 160 -8.70 25.91 -28.55
N TYR A 161 -8.00 24.78 -28.35
CA TYR A 161 -7.67 23.84 -29.43
C TYR A 161 -8.94 23.19 -29.99
N VAL A 162 -9.79 22.62 -29.14
CA VAL A 162 -11.00 21.90 -29.56
C VAL A 162 -11.99 22.81 -30.31
N LYS A 163 -12.14 24.07 -29.86
CA LYS A 163 -13.03 25.06 -30.52
C LYS A 163 -12.70 25.32 -31.99
N GLN A 164 -11.46 25.07 -32.42
CA GLN A 164 -11.04 25.27 -33.83
C GLN A 164 -11.74 24.30 -34.78
N PHE A 165 -12.21 23.15 -34.27
CA PHE A 165 -12.89 22.12 -35.04
C PHE A 165 -14.42 22.27 -35.03
N ALA A 166 -14.95 23.29 -34.35
CA ALA A 166 -16.39 23.54 -34.32
C ALA A 166 -16.89 24.07 -35.66
N ALA A 167 -18.06 23.60 -36.11
CA ALA A 167 -18.66 24.08 -37.36
C ALA A 167 -18.93 25.60 -37.33
N ALA A 168 -18.62 26.28 -38.45
CA ALA A 168 -18.69 27.73 -38.56
C ALA A 168 -20.11 28.32 -38.31
N GLY A 169 -21.16 27.53 -38.54
CA GLY A 169 -22.56 27.94 -38.38
C GLY A 169 -23.12 27.86 -36.95
N LEU A 170 -22.37 27.33 -35.98
CA LEU A 170 -22.85 27.21 -34.60
C LEU A 170 -22.87 28.57 -33.89
N SER A 171 -23.96 28.86 -33.17
CA SER A 171 -24.02 29.97 -32.23
C SER A 171 -22.99 29.80 -31.10
N ALA A 172 -22.69 30.87 -30.37
CA ALA A 172 -21.72 30.83 -29.26
C ALA A 172 -22.08 29.78 -28.17
N ARG A 173 -23.37 29.64 -27.88
CA ARG A 173 -23.88 28.65 -26.91
C ARG A 173 -23.71 27.23 -27.43
N GLU A 174 -24.13 26.98 -28.67
CA GLU A 174 -24.00 25.66 -29.30
C GLU A 174 -22.53 25.25 -29.45
N ARG A 175 -21.66 26.19 -29.83
CA ARG A 175 -20.22 25.98 -29.91
C ARG A 175 -19.63 25.57 -28.56
N THR A 176 -20.06 26.21 -27.48
CA THR A 176 -19.62 25.87 -26.12
C THR A 176 -20.09 24.47 -25.71
N THR A 177 -21.36 24.14 -25.96
CA THR A 177 -21.91 22.81 -25.68
C THR A 177 -21.20 21.72 -26.48
N TRP A 178 -21.01 21.94 -27.78
CA TRP A 178 -20.29 21.02 -28.65
C TRP A 178 -18.83 20.83 -28.18
N THR A 179 -18.13 21.91 -27.85
CA THR A 179 -16.75 21.85 -27.32
C THR A 179 -16.67 21.00 -26.07
N LYS A 180 -17.61 21.16 -25.12
CA LYS A 180 -17.66 20.35 -23.89
C LYS A 180 -17.90 18.87 -24.20
N GLY A 181 -18.80 18.57 -25.12
CA GLY A 181 -19.09 17.19 -25.54
C GLY A 181 -17.87 16.54 -26.21
N GLU A 182 -17.17 17.27 -27.07
CA GLU A 182 -15.97 16.76 -27.75
C GLU A 182 -14.79 16.58 -26.79
N ILE A 183 -14.60 17.48 -25.82
CA ILE A 183 -13.62 17.29 -24.73
C ILE A 183 -13.95 16.03 -23.94
N ALA A 184 -15.21 15.84 -23.54
CA ALA A 184 -15.61 14.66 -22.78
C ALA A 184 -15.35 13.36 -23.57
N ARG A 185 -15.63 13.35 -24.88
CA ARG A 185 -15.36 12.21 -25.76
C ARG A 185 -13.85 11.89 -25.84
N ARG A 186 -13.00 12.91 -25.94
CA ARG A 186 -11.53 12.73 -25.98
C ARG A 186 -10.98 12.25 -24.64
N LEU A 187 -11.46 12.82 -23.53
CA LEU A 187 -11.12 12.35 -22.19
C LEU A 187 -11.50 10.89 -21.99
N GLU A 188 -12.69 10.47 -22.44
CA GLU A 188 -13.11 9.06 -22.37
C GLU A 188 -12.12 8.16 -23.11
N SER A 189 -11.67 8.55 -24.31
CA SER A 189 -10.66 7.80 -25.07
C SER A 189 -9.34 7.65 -24.28
N HIS A 190 -8.84 8.73 -23.67
CA HIS A 190 -7.63 8.67 -22.83
C HIS A 190 -7.84 7.79 -21.59
N TYR A 191 -9.03 7.82 -20.99
CA TYR A 191 -9.35 6.99 -19.84
C TYR A 191 -9.50 5.51 -20.22
N GLU A 192 -10.04 5.19 -21.39
CA GLU A 192 -10.15 3.82 -21.91
C GLU A 192 -8.75 3.20 -22.12
N GLU A 193 -7.80 3.96 -22.67
CA GLU A 193 -6.41 3.52 -22.85
C GLU A 193 -5.77 3.17 -21.50
N ILE A 194 -5.89 4.04 -20.49
CA ILE A 194 -5.37 3.77 -19.14
C ILE A 194 -6.11 2.58 -18.51
N ALA A 195 -7.44 2.52 -18.66
CA ALA A 195 -8.28 1.49 -18.06
C ALA A 195 -7.98 0.08 -18.60
N ALA A 196 -7.51 -0.04 -19.84
CA ALA A 196 -7.07 -1.30 -20.43
C ALA A 196 -5.92 -1.96 -19.64
N HIS A 197 -5.16 -1.17 -18.88
CA HIS A 197 -4.05 -1.65 -18.04
C HIS A 197 -4.42 -1.72 -16.55
N LEU A 198 -5.43 -0.98 -16.09
CA LEU A 198 -5.84 -0.93 -14.68
C LEU A 198 -6.67 -2.15 -14.28
N ARG A 199 -5.98 -3.22 -13.85
CA ARG A 199 -6.60 -4.38 -13.20
C ARG A 199 -6.35 -4.38 -11.69
N PRO A 200 -7.22 -5.02 -10.88
CA PRO A 200 -6.95 -5.18 -9.45
C PRO A 200 -5.57 -5.80 -9.20
N ARG A 201 -4.87 -5.30 -8.18
CA ARG A 201 -3.51 -5.72 -7.78
C ARG A 201 -2.38 -5.43 -8.77
N VAL A 202 -2.62 -4.66 -9.82
CA VAL A 202 -1.54 -4.25 -10.72
C VAL A 202 -0.53 -3.34 -10.01
N SER A 203 0.75 -3.46 -10.38
CA SER A 203 1.78 -2.57 -9.83
C SER A 203 1.76 -1.25 -10.60
N VAL A 204 1.81 -0.13 -9.87
CA VAL A 204 1.85 1.20 -10.48
C VAL A 204 3.09 1.93 -10.00
N HIS A 205 3.92 2.35 -10.94
CA HIS A 205 5.20 3.00 -10.70
C HIS A 205 5.22 4.39 -11.32
N VAL A 206 6.02 5.28 -10.73
CA VAL A 206 6.25 6.61 -11.28
C VAL A 206 7.72 6.80 -11.48
N GLN A 207 8.08 7.18 -12.70
CA GLN A 207 9.43 7.55 -13.09
C GLN A 207 9.46 9.04 -13.42
N ALA A 208 10.58 9.66 -13.09
CA ALA A 208 10.96 10.95 -13.62
C ALA A 208 12.32 10.79 -14.28
N ASP A 209 12.41 11.21 -15.53
CA ASP A 209 13.64 11.18 -16.34
C ASP A 209 13.76 12.49 -17.09
N ASP A 210 14.92 13.14 -17.08
CA ASP A 210 15.20 14.44 -17.69
C ASP A 210 14.01 15.44 -17.67
N ASP A 211 13.18 15.47 -18.71
CA ASP A 211 12.02 16.36 -18.88
C ASP A 211 10.65 15.68 -18.76
N ALA A 212 10.62 14.41 -18.38
CA ALA A 212 9.46 13.53 -18.41
C ALA A 212 9.03 13.06 -17.02
N LEU A 213 7.71 13.06 -16.80
CA LEU A 213 7.02 12.41 -15.69
C LEU A 213 6.17 11.28 -16.27
N ILE A 214 6.43 10.04 -15.87
CA ILE A 214 5.83 8.85 -16.49
C ILE A 214 5.18 7.98 -15.40
N LEU A 215 3.92 7.62 -15.63
CA LEU A 215 3.20 6.58 -14.90
C LEU A 215 3.30 5.27 -15.67
N LEU A 216 3.81 4.24 -15.02
CA LEU A 216 3.87 2.88 -15.56
C LEU A 216 2.91 1.99 -14.80
N VAL A 217 2.21 1.14 -15.54
CA VAL A 217 1.42 0.03 -15.00
C VAL A 217 2.13 -1.25 -15.40
N ASP A 218 2.57 -2.01 -14.40
CA ASP A 218 3.60 -3.05 -14.53
C ASP A 218 4.88 -2.46 -15.17
N THR A 219 5.09 -2.68 -16.47
CA THR A 219 6.23 -2.14 -17.24
C THR A 219 5.79 -1.23 -18.39
N THR A 220 4.48 -1.05 -18.58
CA THR A 220 3.92 -0.30 -19.71
C THR A 220 3.65 1.14 -19.28
N PRO A 221 4.21 2.15 -19.98
CA PRO A 221 3.82 3.55 -19.79
C PRO A 221 2.36 3.75 -20.18
N VAL A 222 1.53 4.26 -19.26
CA VAL A 222 0.11 4.52 -19.50
C VAL A 222 -0.24 6.01 -19.45
N LEU A 223 0.61 6.82 -18.85
CA LEU A 223 0.46 8.28 -18.81
C LEU A 223 1.85 8.91 -18.77
N ALA A 224 2.07 9.94 -19.58
CA ALA A 224 3.33 10.67 -19.59
C ALA A 224 3.11 12.17 -19.78
N LYS A 225 3.93 12.97 -19.09
CA LYS A 225 4.02 14.42 -19.28
C LYS A 225 5.47 14.78 -19.59
N TYR A 226 5.69 15.36 -20.77
CA TYR A 226 7.00 15.79 -21.27
C TYR A 226 7.20 17.31 -21.18
N GLY A 227 8.43 17.79 -21.37
CA GLY A 227 8.77 19.22 -21.35
C GLY A 227 8.67 19.87 -19.98
N LEU A 228 8.90 19.10 -18.91
CA LEU A 228 9.03 19.62 -17.54
C LEU A 228 10.50 19.99 -17.28
N GLU A 229 10.73 20.96 -16.40
CA GLU A 229 12.07 21.15 -15.85
C GLU A 229 12.46 19.93 -14.98
N PRO A 230 13.71 19.45 -14.98
CA PRO A 230 14.09 18.23 -14.27
C PRO A 230 13.75 18.25 -12.76
N ALA A 231 13.97 19.38 -12.10
CA ALA A 231 13.62 19.57 -10.68
C ALA A 231 12.09 19.60 -10.45
N GLU A 232 11.31 19.93 -11.47
CA GLU A 232 9.85 19.83 -11.44
C GLU A 232 9.37 18.40 -11.64
N ALA A 233 9.90 17.68 -12.63
CA ALA A 233 9.60 16.28 -12.88
C ALA A 233 9.85 15.42 -11.63
N GLN A 234 11.00 15.58 -10.97
CA GLN A 234 11.33 14.85 -9.73
C GLN A 234 10.36 15.14 -8.58
N TYR A 235 9.97 16.40 -8.41
CA TYR A 235 9.04 16.79 -7.36
C TYR A 235 7.63 16.25 -7.61
N LEU A 236 7.15 16.38 -8.84
CA LEU A 236 5.85 15.82 -9.24
C LEU A 236 5.83 14.30 -9.12
N ALA A 237 6.93 13.62 -9.45
CA ALA A 237 7.05 12.18 -9.23
C ALA A 237 6.94 11.80 -7.76
N ALA A 238 7.57 12.55 -6.85
CA ALA A 238 7.43 12.33 -5.41
C ALA A 238 5.98 12.49 -4.94
N LEU A 239 5.26 13.48 -5.45
CA LEU A 239 3.83 13.66 -5.15
C LEU A 239 2.97 12.52 -5.71
N TRP A 240 3.19 12.12 -6.97
CA TRP A 240 2.47 11.02 -7.58
C TRP A 240 2.71 9.70 -6.84
N ARG A 241 3.97 9.39 -6.46
CA ARG A 241 4.25 8.20 -5.64
C ARG A 241 3.54 8.29 -4.30
N GLN A 242 3.51 9.45 -3.65
CA GLN A 242 2.77 9.62 -2.40
C GLN A 242 1.26 9.40 -2.57
N ILE A 243 0.65 9.94 -3.63
CA ILE A 243 -0.76 9.73 -3.96
C ILE A 243 -1.05 8.24 -4.16
N LEU A 244 -0.21 7.55 -4.95
CA LEU A 244 -0.38 6.14 -5.29
C LEU A 244 -0.25 5.21 -4.08
N ARG A 245 0.57 5.56 -3.07
CA ARG A 245 0.65 4.83 -1.80
C ARG A 245 -0.70 4.74 -1.07
N GLY A 246 -1.62 5.68 -1.33
CA GLY A 246 -2.98 5.70 -0.77
C GLY A 246 -4.06 5.18 -1.72
N VAL A 247 -3.72 4.76 -2.94
CA VAL A 247 -4.67 4.27 -3.94
C VAL A 247 -4.82 2.75 -3.82
N ASN A 248 -6.07 2.29 -3.78
CA ASN A 248 -6.41 0.87 -3.88
C ASN A 248 -7.16 0.62 -5.18
N ILE A 249 -6.50 -0.03 -6.14
CA ILE A 249 -7.08 -0.37 -7.44
C ILE A 249 -7.98 -1.59 -7.26
N THR A 250 -9.28 -1.33 -7.18
CA THR A 250 -10.34 -2.35 -7.15
C THR A 250 -11.04 -2.40 -8.49
N SER A 251 -11.92 -3.38 -8.71
CA SER A 251 -12.75 -3.43 -9.93
C SER A 251 -13.67 -2.21 -10.13
N LYS A 252 -13.88 -1.40 -9.09
CA LYS A 252 -14.67 -0.15 -9.13
C LYS A 252 -13.81 1.11 -9.23
N PHE A 253 -12.48 0.95 -9.23
CA PHE A 253 -11.54 2.05 -9.37
C PHE A 253 -11.35 2.35 -10.86
N THR A 254 -11.50 3.61 -11.26
CA THR A 254 -11.53 4.02 -12.68
C THR A 254 -10.30 4.84 -13.03
N ALA A 255 -9.93 4.84 -14.32
CA ALA A 255 -8.87 5.69 -14.85
C ALA A 255 -9.13 7.18 -14.60
N GLU A 256 -10.37 7.64 -14.74
CA GLU A 256 -10.78 9.00 -14.40
C GLU A 256 -10.43 9.36 -12.93
N LYS A 257 -10.76 8.48 -11.98
CA LYS A 257 -10.43 8.69 -10.56
C LYS A 257 -8.93 8.72 -10.30
N LEU A 258 -8.16 7.89 -11.02
CA LEU A 258 -6.72 7.89 -10.94
C LEU A 258 -6.15 9.23 -11.41
N VAL A 259 -6.53 9.67 -12.62
CA VAL A 259 -6.06 10.92 -13.22
C VAL A 259 -6.46 12.12 -12.38
N ALA A 260 -7.71 12.16 -11.89
CA ALA A 260 -8.17 13.23 -11.00
C ALA A 260 -7.31 13.35 -9.74
N LYS A 261 -6.91 12.21 -9.13
CA LYS A 261 -5.99 12.21 -7.99
C LYS A 261 -4.59 12.69 -8.36
N LEU A 262 -4.07 12.28 -9.51
CA LEU A 262 -2.73 12.68 -9.99
C LEU A 262 -2.67 14.16 -10.41
N LEU A 263 -3.80 14.78 -10.71
CA LEU A 263 -3.93 16.20 -11.00
C LEU A 263 -4.19 17.06 -9.75
N ASP A 264 -4.64 16.48 -8.64
CA ASP A 264 -4.86 17.16 -7.35
C ASP A 264 -3.54 17.36 -6.59
N LEU A 265 -2.71 18.24 -7.13
CA LEU A 265 -1.33 18.46 -6.70
C LEU A 265 -1.19 19.61 -5.71
N ARG A 266 -0.04 19.65 -5.04
CA ARG A 266 0.35 20.73 -4.12
C ARG A 266 1.75 21.25 -4.45
N THR A 267 1.96 22.54 -4.23
CA THR A 267 3.24 23.19 -4.52
C THR A 267 3.71 24.06 -3.36
N THR A 268 5.00 24.37 -3.34
CA THR A 268 5.61 25.28 -2.38
C THR A 268 6.76 26.04 -3.03
N SER A 269 6.93 27.31 -2.68
CA SER A 269 8.07 28.14 -3.05
C SER A 269 9.25 27.98 -2.08
N ASP A 270 9.03 27.32 -0.94
CA ASP A 270 10.09 27.02 0.03
C ASP A 270 10.97 25.89 -0.50
N LEU A 271 12.17 26.25 -0.95
CA LEU A 271 13.15 25.31 -1.50
C LEU A 271 13.60 24.27 -0.47
N GLY A 272 13.68 24.64 0.81
CA GLY A 272 14.08 23.72 1.88
C GLY A 272 13.01 22.65 2.13
N LEU A 273 11.73 23.06 2.13
CA LEU A 273 10.62 22.12 2.21
C LEU A 273 10.56 21.20 0.99
N ARG A 274 10.76 21.74 -0.21
CA ARG A 274 10.81 20.96 -1.45
C ARG A 274 11.91 19.90 -1.41
N GLN A 275 13.11 20.27 -0.97
CA GLN A 275 14.23 19.34 -0.79
C GLN A 275 13.94 18.28 0.28
N ALA A 276 13.29 18.66 1.40
CA ALA A 276 12.91 17.71 2.44
C ALA A 276 11.87 16.68 1.97
N ILE A 277 10.91 17.09 1.11
CA ILE A 277 9.95 16.20 0.46
C ILE A 277 10.66 15.19 -0.44
N LEU A 278 11.57 15.67 -1.30
CA LEU A 278 12.36 14.82 -2.20
C LEU A 278 13.25 13.85 -1.43
N ALA A 279 13.91 14.30 -0.37
CA ALA A 279 14.78 13.46 0.46
C ALA A 279 14.00 12.33 1.16
N LEU A 280 12.82 12.63 1.72
CA LEU A 280 11.97 11.62 2.35
C LEU A 280 11.42 10.62 1.35
N ASP A 281 11.05 11.09 0.16
CA ASP A 281 10.59 10.19 -0.88
C ASP A 281 11.72 9.26 -1.38
N ALA A 282 12.94 9.76 -1.54
CA ALA A 282 14.11 8.93 -1.85
C ALA A 282 14.41 7.92 -0.72
N GLU A 283 14.31 8.34 0.54
CA GLU A 283 14.42 7.44 1.71
C GLU A 283 13.36 6.32 1.67
N ILE A 284 12.11 6.64 1.34
CA ILE A 284 11.04 5.63 1.21
C ILE A 284 11.33 4.66 0.08
N GLN A 285 11.86 5.11 -1.06
CA GLN A 285 12.22 4.23 -2.17
C GLN A 285 13.36 3.27 -1.80
N VAL A 286 14.35 3.73 -1.04
CA VAL A 286 15.41 2.85 -0.50
C VAL A 286 14.81 1.83 0.47
N GLN A 287 13.91 2.27 1.36
CA GLN A 287 13.22 1.39 2.30
C GLN A 287 12.34 0.34 1.57
N ASP A 288 11.65 0.73 0.49
CA ASP A 288 10.89 -0.18 -0.37
C ASP A 288 11.81 -1.28 -0.95
N CYS A 289 12.96 -0.89 -1.51
CA CYS A 289 13.94 -1.84 -2.04
C CYS A 289 14.50 -2.78 -0.95
N ASP A 290 14.82 -2.24 0.23
CA ASP A 290 15.32 -3.04 1.36
C ASP A 290 14.29 -4.04 1.87
N ILE A 291 13.01 -3.64 1.90
CA ILE A 291 11.89 -4.52 2.23
C ILE A 291 11.80 -5.64 1.20
N ASP A 292 11.74 -5.32 -0.09
CA ASP A 292 11.61 -6.32 -1.17
C ASP A 292 12.76 -7.35 -1.14
N ASN A 293 13.98 -6.90 -0.83
CA ASN A 293 15.14 -7.78 -0.71
C ASN A 293 15.05 -8.68 0.53
N ALA A 294 14.64 -8.13 1.68
CA ALA A 294 14.48 -8.90 2.91
C ALA A 294 13.29 -9.88 2.84
N GLU A 295 12.20 -9.51 2.15
CA GLU A 295 11.07 -10.40 1.86
C GLU A 295 11.50 -11.57 0.98
N ARG A 296 12.24 -11.30 -0.11
CA ARG A 296 12.82 -12.37 -0.95
C ARG A 296 13.72 -13.31 -0.15
N GLU A 297 14.57 -12.77 0.71
CA GLU A 297 15.48 -13.57 1.55
C GLU A 297 14.72 -14.48 2.53
N ILE A 298 13.76 -13.92 3.27
CA ILE A 298 13.00 -14.70 4.26
C ILE A 298 12.11 -15.75 3.58
N ASN A 299 11.47 -15.39 2.46
CA ASN A 299 10.59 -16.31 1.73
C ASN A 299 11.36 -17.49 1.18
N ALA A 300 12.55 -17.27 0.59
CA ALA A 300 13.41 -18.35 0.12
C ALA A 300 13.78 -19.34 1.24
N LEU A 301 14.11 -18.84 2.44
CA LEU A 301 14.36 -19.70 3.60
C LEU A 301 13.13 -20.47 4.04
N ILE A 302 11.96 -19.82 4.06
CA ILE A 302 10.72 -20.46 4.46
C ILE A 302 10.36 -21.56 3.46
N TYR A 303 10.44 -21.31 2.16
CA TYR A 303 10.18 -22.33 1.14
C TYR A 303 11.08 -23.57 1.31
N GLN A 304 12.36 -23.37 1.66
CA GLN A 304 13.26 -24.48 2.00
C GLN A 304 12.82 -25.25 3.25
N LEU A 305 12.25 -24.59 4.27
CA LEU A 305 11.75 -25.26 5.48
C LEU A 305 10.52 -26.13 5.23
N TYR A 306 9.74 -25.80 4.21
CA TYR A 306 8.58 -26.58 3.76
C TYR A 306 8.90 -27.54 2.62
N ASP A 307 10.16 -27.59 2.15
CA ASP A 307 10.60 -28.44 1.05
C ASP A 307 9.83 -28.21 -0.27
N LEU A 308 9.52 -26.93 -0.57
CA LEU A 308 8.81 -26.58 -1.79
C LEU A 308 9.70 -26.73 -3.04
N THR A 309 9.10 -27.28 -4.09
CA THR A 309 9.65 -27.30 -5.44
C THR A 309 9.51 -25.95 -6.13
N GLY A 310 10.26 -25.73 -7.22
CA GLY A 310 10.16 -24.50 -8.00
C GLY A 310 8.77 -24.28 -8.64
N GLU A 311 8.06 -25.36 -8.99
CA GLU A 311 6.70 -25.29 -9.50
C GLU A 311 5.71 -24.83 -8.41
N GLU A 312 5.84 -25.36 -7.20
CA GLU A 312 5.02 -24.95 -6.05
C GLU A 312 5.30 -23.51 -5.64
N ILE A 313 6.57 -23.08 -5.64
CA ILE A 313 6.92 -21.67 -5.39
C ILE A 313 6.25 -20.77 -6.43
N SER A 314 6.36 -21.12 -7.71
CA SER A 314 5.73 -20.35 -8.79
C SER A 314 4.21 -20.27 -8.63
N LEU A 315 3.57 -21.36 -8.21
CA LEU A 315 2.14 -21.41 -7.92
C LEU A 315 1.77 -20.45 -6.76
N VAL A 316 2.53 -20.49 -5.67
CA VAL A 316 2.33 -19.62 -4.50
C VAL A 316 2.46 -18.14 -4.86
N GLU A 317 3.54 -17.78 -5.56
CA GLU A 317 3.84 -16.38 -5.92
C GLU A 317 2.86 -15.84 -6.99
N SER A 318 2.33 -16.68 -7.87
CA SER A 318 1.33 -16.25 -8.88
C SER A 318 0.01 -15.76 -8.28
N GLN A 319 -0.27 -16.11 -7.02
CA GLN A 319 -1.52 -15.80 -6.33
C GLN A 319 -1.40 -14.61 -5.38
N GLN A 320 -0.22 -13.97 -5.29
CA GLN A 320 0.02 -12.90 -4.33
C GLN A 320 -0.96 -11.73 -4.49
#